data_AF-A0A1V6NAI3-F1
#
_entry.id   AF-A0A1V6NAI3-F1
#
_cell.length_a   1.000
_cell.length_b   1.000
_cell.length_c   1.000
_cell.angle_alpha   90.00
_cell.angle_beta   90.00
_cell.angle_gamma   90.00
#
_symmetry.space_group_name_H-M   'P 1'
#
loop_
_entity.id
_entity.type
_entity.pdbx_description
1 polymer ?
#
loop_
_entity_poly.entity_id
_entity_poly.type
_entity_poly.pdbx_seq_one_letter_code
_entity_poly.pdbx_strand_id
1 'polypeptide(L)'
;MLLLQGCFLLTTVWFSEEPAHAAAMNNLQQMKKKWLDDKKRLLAKSKAIFDREAYLTEQIQRAENRMAKNGADDASLDLIGVLEHGLDVHRYKIQQNWRELSDLLDRYID
;
A
#
# COMPACT_ATOMS: atom_id res chain seq x y z
N MET A 1 -60.36 26.47 -6.91
CA MET A 1 -58.97 26.24 -7.33
C MET A 1 -58.09 25.92 -6.12
N LEU A 2 -58.20 24.72 -5.53
CA LEU A 2 -57.38 24.33 -4.35
C LEU A 2 -56.92 22.86 -4.37
N LEU A 3 -57.17 22.12 -5.47
CA LEU A 3 -56.79 20.70 -5.59
C LEU A 3 -55.50 20.47 -6.40
N LEU A 4 -54.94 21.51 -7.02
CA LEU A 4 -53.76 21.41 -7.89
C LEU A 4 -52.41 21.68 -7.19
N GLN A 5 -52.43 22.22 -5.97
CA GLN A 5 -51.19 22.55 -5.24
C GLN A 5 -50.63 21.39 -4.41
N GLY A 6 -51.48 20.43 -3.99
CA GLY A 6 -51.05 19.29 -3.18
C GLY A 6 -50.25 18.24 -3.94
N CYS A 7 -50.56 18.01 -5.22
CA CYS A 7 -49.88 17.00 -6.03
C CYS A 7 -48.44 17.37 -6.40
N PHE A 8 -48.09 18.66 -6.39
CA PHE A 8 -46.74 19.11 -6.75
C PHE A 8 -45.73 18.90 -5.60
N LEU A 9 -46.19 18.86 -4.35
CA LEU A 9 -45.33 18.65 -3.18
C LEU A 9 -45.06 17.15 -2.92
N LEU A 10 -45.96 16.27 -3.33
CA LEU A 10 -45.80 14.81 -3.16
C LEU A 10 -44.85 14.18 -4.19
N THR A 11 -44.77 14.74 -5.40
CA THR A 11 -43.82 14.27 -6.42
C THR A 11 -42.39 14.72 -6.16
N THR A 12 -42.19 15.87 -5.49
CA THR A 12 -40.85 16.37 -5.15
C THR A 12 -40.17 15.57 -4.03
N VAL A 13 -40.95 14.96 -3.12
CA VAL A 13 -40.38 14.16 -2.01
C VAL A 13 -39.88 12.80 -2.53
N TRP A 14 -40.58 12.18 -3.49
CA TRP A 14 -40.17 10.88 -4.04
C TRP A 14 -38.93 10.95 -4.95
N PHE A 15 -38.73 12.06 -5.66
CA PHE A 15 -37.57 12.24 -6.56
C PHE A 15 -36.30 12.75 -5.84
N SER A 16 -36.40 13.13 -4.56
CA SER A 16 -35.29 13.73 -3.80
C SER A 16 -34.35 12.71 -3.18
N GLU A 17 -34.75 11.43 -3.05
CA GLU A 17 -33.91 10.39 -2.43
C GLU A 17 -33.03 9.63 -3.44
N GLU A 18 -33.46 9.51 -4.70
CA GLU A 18 -32.71 8.80 -5.76
C GLU A 18 -31.32 9.37 -6.08
N PRO A 19 -31.12 10.69 -6.28
CA PRO A 19 -29.80 11.21 -6.64
C PRO A 19 -28.81 11.11 -5.47
N ALA A 20 -29.28 11.22 -4.22
CA ALA A 20 -28.45 11.07 -3.03
C ALA A 20 -28.02 9.61 -2.84
N HIS A 21 -28.91 8.65 -3.08
CA HIS A 21 -28.58 7.22 -3.00
C HIS A 21 -27.62 6.79 -4.12
N ALA A 22 -27.84 7.25 -5.35
CA ALA A 22 -26.94 6.99 -6.47
C ALA A 22 -25.54 7.60 -6.26
N ALA A 23 -25.47 8.82 -5.71
CA ALA A 23 -24.21 9.46 -5.35
C ALA A 23 -23.47 8.72 -4.23
N ALA A 24 -24.18 8.29 -3.18
CA ALA A 24 -23.62 7.49 -2.10
C ALA A 24 -23.04 6.15 -2.61
N MET A 25 -23.75 5.49 -3.53
CA MET A 25 -23.30 4.22 -4.10
C MET A 25 -22.10 4.37 -5.02
N ASN A 26 -22.04 5.45 -5.82
CA ASN A 26 -20.88 5.79 -6.63
C ASN A 26 -19.65 6.10 -5.74
N ASN A 27 -19.83 6.89 -4.68
CA ASN A 27 -18.76 7.17 -3.72
C ASN A 27 -18.22 5.89 -3.07
N LEU A 28 -19.11 4.96 -2.68
CA LEU A 28 -18.73 3.68 -2.10
C LEU A 28 -17.97 2.80 -3.10
N GLN A 29 -18.39 2.77 -4.37
CA GLN A 29 -17.68 2.07 -5.44
C GLN A 29 -16.28 2.66 -5.70
N GLN A 30 -16.17 4.00 -5.74
CA GLN A 30 -14.88 4.68 -5.91
C GLN A 30 -13.94 4.41 -4.74
N MET A 31 -14.47 4.45 -3.52
CA MET A 31 -13.73 4.18 -2.30
C MET A 31 -13.21 2.73 -2.27
N LYS A 32 -14.05 1.75 -2.62
CA LYS A 32 -13.66 0.34 -2.76
C LYS A 32 -12.58 0.14 -3.83
N LYS A 33 -12.71 0.83 -4.97
CA LYS A 33 -11.70 0.78 -6.04
C LYS A 33 -10.36 1.33 -5.56
N LYS A 34 -10.38 2.51 -4.93
CA LYS A 34 -9.18 3.15 -4.39
C LYS A 34 -8.48 2.25 -3.37
N TRP A 35 -9.23 1.65 -2.45
CA TRP A 35 -8.69 0.69 -1.47
C TRP A 35 -7.98 -0.49 -2.15
N LEU A 36 -8.61 -1.08 -3.17
CA LEU A 36 -8.04 -2.21 -3.89
C LEU A 36 -6.75 -1.82 -4.64
N ASP A 37 -6.73 -0.63 -5.23
CA ASP A 37 -5.57 -0.09 -5.94
C ASP A 37 -4.42 0.24 -4.98
N ASP A 38 -4.72 0.85 -3.83
CA ASP A 38 -3.73 1.13 -2.77
C ASP A 38 -3.14 -0.17 -2.20
N LYS A 39 -3.98 -1.19 -1.94
CA LYS A 39 -3.54 -2.53 -1.51
C LYS A 39 -2.61 -3.17 -2.54
N LYS A 40 -2.98 -3.17 -3.82
CA LYS A 40 -2.14 -3.71 -4.90
C LYS A 40 -0.80 -3.00 -4.98
N ARG A 41 -0.80 -1.66 -4.90
CA ARG A 41 0.41 -0.83 -4.92
C ARG A 41 1.35 -1.20 -3.77
N LEU A 42 0.82 -1.30 -2.55
CA LEU A 42 1.63 -1.61 -1.37
C LEU A 42 2.20 -3.02 -1.42
N LEU A 43 1.41 -4.00 -1.85
CA LEU A 43 1.91 -5.37 -2.05
C LEU A 43 3.02 -5.43 -3.10
N ALA A 44 2.85 -4.72 -4.23
CA ALA A 44 3.89 -4.65 -5.26
C ALA A 44 5.17 -3.99 -4.74
N LYS A 45 5.05 -2.89 -3.98
CA LYS A 45 6.21 -2.24 -3.33
C LYS A 45 6.92 -3.19 -2.36
N SER A 46 6.17 -3.88 -1.49
CA SER A 46 6.76 -4.83 -0.55
C SER A 46 7.45 -5.99 -1.25
N LYS A 47 6.85 -6.55 -2.31
CA LYS A 47 7.49 -7.59 -3.13
C LYS A 47 8.80 -7.10 -3.75
N ALA A 48 8.83 -5.91 -4.34
CA ALA A 48 10.03 -5.36 -4.93
C ALA A 48 11.16 -5.16 -3.89
N ILE A 49 10.81 -4.85 -2.64
CA ILE A 49 11.79 -4.75 -1.56
C ILE A 49 12.31 -6.14 -1.17
N PHE A 50 11.44 -7.16 -1.02
CA PHE A 50 11.88 -8.53 -0.75
C PHE A 50 12.81 -9.08 -1.84
N ASP A 51 12.47 -8.84 -3.11
CA ASP A 51 13.31 -9.25 -4.24
C ASP A 51 14.70 -8.57 -4.15
N ARG A 52 14.76 -7.32 -3.67
CA ARG A 52 16.03 -6.60 -3.45
C ARG A 52 16.81 -7.10 -2.23
N GLU A 53 16.13 -7.44 -1.15
CA GLU A 53 16.75 -8.03 0.05
C GLU A 53 17.37 -9.39 -0.27
N ALA A 54 16.68 -10.24 -1.04
CA ALA A 54 17.22 -11.52 -1.49
C ALA A 54 18.52 -11.33 -2.28
N TYR A 55 18.53 -10.37 -3.21
CA TYR A 55 19.73 -10.01 -3.96
C TYR A 55 20.88 -9.53 -3.05
N LEU A 56 20.61 -8.63 -2.10
CA LEU A 56 21.65 -8.13 -1.18
C LEU A 56 22.20 -9.25 -0.29
N THR A 57 21.33 -10.15 0.19
CA THR A 57 21.73 -11.33 0.98
C THR A 57 22.67 -12.23 0.18
N GLU A 58 22.37 -12.49 -1.10
CA GLU A 58 23.28 -13.25 -1.97
C GLU A 58 24.64 -12.53 -2.15
N GLN A 59 24.63 -11.20 -2.26
CA GLN A 59 25.85 -10.42 -2.45
C GLN A 59 26.74 -10.43 -1.21
N ILE A 60 26.15 -10.36 -0.01
CA ILE A 60 26.84 -10.52 1.27
C ILE A 60 27.47 -11.90 1.33
N GLN A 61 26.68 -12.96 1.08
CA GLN A 61 27.20 -14.33 1.10
C GLN A 61 28.36 -14.53 0.12
N ARG A 62 28.29 -13.93 -1.07
CA ARG A 62 29.39 -13.95 -2.05
C ARG A 62 30.62 -13.20 -1.55
N ALA A 63 30.45 -12.05 -0.88
CA ALA A 63 31.55 -11.29 -0.31
C ALA A 63 32.21 -12.08 0.83
N GLU A 64 31.44 -12.62 1.76
CA GLU A 64 31.91 -13.49 2.85
C GLU A 64 32.70 -14.69 2.33
N ASN A 65 32.19 -15.38 1.31
CA ASN A 65 32.88 -16.51 0.70
C ASN A 65 34.22 -16.11 0.07
N ARG A 66 34.32 -14.91 -0.52
CA ARG A 66 35.58 -14.39 -1.04
C ARG A 66 36.56 -14.07 0.08
N MET A 67 36.10 -13.44 1.16
CA MET A 67 36.96 -13.16 2.32
C MET A 67 37.47 -14.44 2.97
N ALA A 68 36.59 -15.45 3.12
CA ALA A 68 36.98 -16.75 3.66
C ALA A 68 38.06 -17.44 2.81
N LYS A 69 38.05 -17.22 1.49
CA LYS A 69 39.02 -17.82 0.56
C LYS A 69 40.32 -17.03 0.44
N ASN A 70 40.24 -15.70 0.38
CA ASN A 70 41.36 -14.83 0.01
C ASN A 70 41.92 -14.00 1.19
N GLY A 71 41.31 -14.11 2.37
CA GLY A 71 41.53 -13.19 3.49
C GLY A 71 40.57 -12.00 3.41
N ALA A 72 40.26 -11.42 4.58
CA ALA A 72 39.50 -10.17 4.66
C ALA A 72 40.46 -8.99 4.52
N ASP A 73 40.15 -8.07 3.59
CA ASP A 73 40.76 -6.75 3.50
C ASP A 73 39.75 -5.67 3.89
N ASP A 74 40.25 -4.46 4.17
CA ASP A 74 39.41 -3.32 4.58
C ASP A 74 38.30 -3.02 3.57
N ALA A 75 38.61 -3.14 2.26
CA ALA A 75 37.63 -2.91 1.20
C ALA A 75 36.48 -3.94 1.21
N SER A 76 36.77 -5.21 1.55
CA SER A 76 35.78 -6.26 1.65
C SER A 76 34.90 -6.09 2.88
N LEU A 77 35.47 -5.61 4.00
CA LEU A 77 34.72 -5.29 5.22
C LEU A 77 33.81 -4.08 5.00
N ASP A 78 34.31 -3.02 4.36
CA ASP A 78 33.51 -1.85 3.98
C ASP A 78 32.35 -2.21 3.05
N LEU A 79 32.60 -3.09 2.07
CA LEU A 79 31.56 -3.59 1.18
C LEU A 79 30.45 -4.33 1.94
N ILE A 80 30.81 -5.19 2.90
CA ILE A 80 29.82 -5.90 3.73
C ILE A 80 28.99 -4.89 4.52
N GLY A 81 29.63 -3.92 5.18
CA GLY A 81 28.92 -2.88 5.94
C GLY A 81 27.92 -2.08 5.10
N VAL A 82 28.28 -1.74 3.85
CA VAL A 82 27.35 -1.07 2.92
C VAL A 82 26.16 -1.96 2.55
N LEU A 83 26.40 -3.25 2.31
CA LEU A 83 25.34 -4.20 1.94
C LEU A 83 24.39 -4.48 3.11
N GLU A 84 24.92 -4.63 4.32
CA GLU A 84 24.14 -4.80 5.55
C GLU A 84 23.29 -3.57 5.84
N HIS A 85 23.85 -2.37 5.73
CA HIS A 85 23.08 -1.14 5.87
C HIS A 85 21.94 -1.06 4.84
N GLY A 86 22.18 -1.50 3.61
CA GLY A 86 21.15 -1.62 2.58
C GLY A 86 19.99 -2.53 3.01
N LEU A 87 20.30 -3.69 3.63
CA LEU A 87 19.28 -4.60 4.16
C LEU A 87 18.45 -3.94 5.26
N ASP A 88 19.07 -3.25 6.20
CA ASP A 88 18.35 -2.59 7.30
C ASP A 88 17.37 -1.52 6.80
N VAL A 89 17.79 -0.71 5.81
CA VAL A 89 16.94 0.30 5.17
C VAL A 89 15.74 -0.37 4.47
N HIS A 90 15.94 -1.51 3.82
CA HIS A 90 14.88 -2.25 3.16
C HIS A 90 13.89 -2.86 4.14
N ARG A 91 14.37 -3.47 5.23
CA ARG A 91 13.54 -4.01 6.32
C ARG A 91 12.65 -2.94 6.93
N TYR A 92 13.22 -1.76 7.19
CA TYR A 92 12.46 -0.63 7.70
C TYR A 92 11.32 -0.22 6.74
N LYS A 93 11.60 -0.14 5.43
CA LYS A 93 10.58 0.19 4.43
C LYS A 93 9.47 -0.86 4.33
N ILE A 94 9.79 -2.15 4.45
CA ILE A 94 8.78 -3.21 4.50
C ILE A 94 7.87 -3.02 5.72
N GLN A 95 8.43 -2.76 6.90
CA GLN A 95 7.65 -2.50 8.11
C GLN A 95 6.72 -1.28 7.93
N GLN A 96 7.18 -0.22 7.28
CA GLN A 96 6.36 0.94 6.95
C GLN A 96 5.21 0.60 5.99
N ASN A 97 5.46 -0.15 4.92
CA ASN A 97 4.40 -0.59 4.01
C ASN A 97 3.35 -1.46 4.73
N TRP A 98 3.76 -2.32 5.66
CA TRP A 98 2.83 -3.13 6.46
C TRP A 98 1.98 -2.29 7.40
N ARG A 99 2.55 -1.26 8.03
CA ARG A 99 1.79 -0.31 8.84
C ARG A 99 0.78 0.45 7.98
N GLU A 100 1.19 0.98 6.83
CA GLU A 100 0.28 1.68 5.90
C GLU A 100 -0.86 0.75 5.43
N LEU A 101 -0.57 -0.53 5.19
CA LEU A 101 -1.59 -1.51 4.84
C LEU A 101 -2.55 -1.79 5.99
N SER A 102 -2.07 -1.87 7.24
CA SER A 102 -2.90 -2.01 8.42
C SER A 102 -3.82 -0.80 8.61
N ASP A 103 -3.27 0.42 8.51
CA ASP A 103 -4.04 1.65 8.61
C ASP A 103 -5.09 1.78 7.50
N LEU A 104 -4.82 1.21 6.32
CA LEU A 104 -5.79 1.10 5.22
C LEU A 104 -6.84 0.00 5.43
N LEU A 105 -6.58 -1.01 6.26
CA LEU A 105 -7.61 -1.98 6.63
C LEU A 105 -8.53 -1.37 7.68
N ASP A 106 -7.97 -0.73 8.70
CA ASP A 106 -8.74 -0.11 9.79
C ASP A 106 -9.69 0.96 9.28
N ARG A 107 -9.24 1.83 8.35
CA ARG A 107 -10.08 2.90 7.77
C ARG A 107 -11.25 2.44 6.90
N TYR A 108 -11.27 1.18 6.47
CA TYR A 108 -12.26 0.68 5.51
C TYR A 108 -13.09 -0.50 6.06
N ILE A 109 -12.83 -0.93 7.30
CA ILE A 109 -13.57 -2.00 7.99
C ILE A 109 -14.57 -1.43 9.03
N ASP A 110 -14.49 -0.14 9.37
CA ASP A 110 -15.58 0.61 10.04
C ASP A 110 -16.79 0.83 9.11
#